data_AF-A0A7Z8E1P6-F1
#
_entry.id   AF-A0A7Z8E1P6-F1
#
_cell.length_a   1.000
_cell.length_b   1.000
_cell.length_c   1.000
_cell.angle_alpha   90.00
_cell.angle_beta   90.00
_cell.angle_gamma   90.00
#
_symmetry.space_group_name_H-M   'P 1'
#
loop_
_entity.id
_entity.type
_entity.pdbx_description
1 polymer ?
#
loop_
_entity_poly.entity_id
_entity_poly.type
_entity_poly.pdbx_seq_one_letter_code
_entity_poly.pdbx_strand_id
1 'polypeptide(L)' 'AENYSKEGKNLGRPKRDDKNLRDAIEMYMSKKYTLDEIKEQTNISRATLYRHLDK' A
#
# COMPACT_ATOMS: atom_id res chain seq x y z
N ALA A 1 24.32 13.35 -28.92
CA ALA A 1 22.90 13.68 -28.72
C ALA A 1 22.36 12.69 -27.70
N GLU A 2 22.26 13.10 -26.44
CA GLU A 2 21.87 12.24 -25.33
C GLU A 2 20.35 12.00 -25.37
N ASN A 3 19.95 10.73 -25.31
CA ASN A 3 18.57 10.30 -25.37
C ASN A 3 17.85 10.62 -24.04
N TYR A 4 17.26 11.81 -23.95
CA TYR A 4 16.30 12.16 -22.90
C TYR A 4 15.01 11.34 -23.11
N SER A 5 14.96 10.15 -22.50
CA SER A 5 13.70 9.44 -22.31
C SER A 5 12.86 10.26 -21.34
N LYS A 6 11.95 11.05 -21.91
CA LYS A 6 10.92 11.78 -21.20
C LYS A 6 10.07 10.76 -20.44
N GLU A 7 10.41 10.50 -19.19
CA GLU A 7 9.48 9.87 -18.25
C GLU A 7 8.30 10.82 -18.12
N GLY A 8 7.24 10.52 -18.88
CA GLY A 8 5.99 11.25 -18.81
C GLY A 8 5.58 11.33 -17.35
N LYS A 9 5.37 12.55 -16.84
CA LYS A 9 4.84 12.76 -15.51
C LYS A 9 3.59 11.89 -15.39
N ASN A 10 3.62 10.88 -14.53
CA ASN A 10 2.46 10.05 -14.23
C ASN A 10 1.39 11.00 -13.65
N LEU A 11 0.48 11.47 -14.51
CA LEU A 11 -0.67 12.32 -14.19
C LEU A 11 -1.73 11.44 -13.51
N GLY A 12 -1.40 10.94 -12.33
CA GLY A 12 -2.26 10.09 -11.53
C GLY A 12 -1.91 10.28 -10.07
N ARG A 13 -2.85 9.97 -9.17
CA ARG A 13 -2.55 9.93 -7.74
C ARG A 13 -1.30 9.06 -7.57
N PRO A 14 -0.24 9.54 -6.89
CA PRO A 14 0.94 8.72 -6.62
C PRO A 14 0.46 7.36 -6.12
N LYS A 15 0.95 6.27 -6.75
CA LYS A 15 0.66 4.91 -6.30
C LYS A 15 0.91 4.93 -4.80
N ARG A 16 -0.17 4.74 -4.01
CA ARG A 16 -0.08 4.71 -2.54
C ARG A 16 1.10 3.85 -2.19
N ASP A 17 1.99 4.33 -1.32
CA ASP A 17 3.22 3.61 -0.96
C ASP A 17 2.92 2.14 -0.68
N ASP A 18 3.33 1.28 -1.62
CA ASP A 18 3.08 -0.16 -1.59
C ASP A 18 3.61 -0.76 -0.27
N LYS A 19 4.58 -0.10 0.36
CA LYS A 19 5.13 -0.43 1.67
C LYS A 19 4.05 -0.53 2.75
N ASN A 20 3.21 0.49 2.92
CA ASN A 20 2.20 0.48 3.98
C ASN A 20 1.18 -0.64 3.79
N LEU A 21 0.85 -0.95 2.53
CA LEU A 21 -0.03 -2.06 2.21
C LEU A 21 0.63 -3.42 2.51
N ARG A 22 1.91 -3.60 2.16
CA ARG A 22 2.67 -4.80 2.50
C ARG A 22 2.77 -5.00 4.00
N ASP A 23 3.16 -3.95 4.73
CA ASP A 23 3.25 -3.96 6.19
C ASP A 23 1.87 -4.33 6.81
N ALA A 24 0.77 -3.79 6.28
CA ALA A 24 -0.58 -4.10 6.76
C ALA A 24 -0.96 -5.57 6.53
N ILE A 25 -0.59 -6.13 5.38
CA ILE A 25 -0.83 -7.54 5.05
C ILE A 25 0.01 -8.43 5.99
N GLU A 26 1.30 -8.15 6.17
CA GLU A 26 2.18 -8.91 7.06
C GLU A 26 1.66 -8.88 8.51
N MET A 27 1.30 -7.72 9.03
CA MET A 27 0.71 -7.58 10.37
C MET A 27 -0.60 -8.38 10.49
N TYR A 28 -1.48 -8.33 9.48
CA TYR A 28 -2.72 -9.10 9.48
C TYR A 28 -2.48 -10.61 9.46
N MET A 29 -1.53 -11.07 8.65
CA MET A 29 -1.18 -12.49 8.52
C MET A 29 -0.48 -13.02 9.77
N SER A 30 0.25 -12.17 10.49
CA SER A 30 0.88 -12.53 11.77
C SER A 30 -0.14 -12.90 12.85
N LYS A 31 -1.40 -12.44 12.74
CA LYS A 31 -2.48 -12.59 13.75
C LYS A 31 -2.13 -12.04 15.14
N LYS A 32 -1.09 -11.23 15.25
CA LYS A 32 -0.63 -10.59 16.50
C LYS A 32 -1.27 -9.22 16.74
N TYR A 33 -1.82 -8.62 15.70
CA TYR A 33 -2.39 -7.27 15.74
C TYR A 33 -3.87 -7.30 15.39
N THR A 34 -4.63 -6.42 16.04
CA THR A 34 -6.00 -6.11 15.70
C THR A 34 -6.07 -5.25 14.44
N LEU A 35 -7.24 -5.21 13.80
CA LEU A 35 -7.46 -4.41 12.60
C LEU A 35 -7.29 -2.89 12.86
N ASP A 36 -7.52 -2.44 14.08
CA ASP A 36 -7.38 -1.04 14.46
C ASP A 36 -5.90 -0.66 14.66
N GLU A 37 -5.12 -1.51 15.33
CA GLU A 37 -3.66 -1.31 15.44
C GLU A 37 -2.97 -1.32 14.06
N ILE A 38 -3.39 -2.21 13.17
CA ILE A 38 -2.87 -2.24 11.79
C ILE A 38 -3.19 -0.95 11.06
N LYS A 39 -4.43 -0.44 11.20
CA LYS A 39 -4.85 0.82 10.59
C LYS A 39 -4.06 2.01 11.14
N GLU A 40 -3.82 2.06 12.45
CA GLU A 40 -3.03 3.13 13.09
C GLU A 40 -1.57 3.11 12.66
N GLN A 41 -0.96 1.93 12.55
CA GLN A 41 0.45 1.76 12.15
C GLN A 41 0.69 2.04 10.66
N THR A 42 -0.21 1.57 9.79
CA THR A 42 0.02 1.56 8.33
C THR A 42 -0.78 2.62 7.58
N ASN A 43 -1.76 3.25 8.23
CA ASN A 43 -2.75 4.13 7.61
C ASN A 43 -3.55 3.44 6.46
N ILE A 44 -3.68 2.11 6.52
CA ILE A 44 -4.49 1.31 5.60
C ILE A 44 -5.86 1.03 6.23
N SER A 45 -6.93 1.38 5.52
CA SER A 45 -8.29 1.07 5.98
C SER A 45 -8.59 -0.42 5.86
N ARG A 46 -9.48 -0.93 6.73
CA ARG A 46 -9.96 -2.33 6.69
C ARG A 46 -10.42 -2.73 5.29
N ALA A 47 -11.23 -1.90 4.63
CA ALA A 47 -11.69 -2.14 3.26
C ALA A 47 -10.55 -2.21 2.24
N THR A 48 -9.49 -1.42 2.42
CA THR A 48 -8.31 -1.49 1.55
C THR A 48 -7.50 -2.74 1.81
N LEU A 49 -7.31 -3.13 3.06
CA LEU A 49 -6.64 -4.38 3.43
C LEU A 49 -7.37 -5.58 2.83
N TYR A 50 -8.68 -5.71 3.07
CA TYR A 50 -9.47 -6.86 2.58
C TYR A 50 -9.53 -6.95 1.06
N ARG A 51 -9.64 -5.82 0.34
CA ARG A 51 -9.61 -5.82 -1.13
C ARG A 51 -8.34 -6.45 -1.71
N HIS A 52 -7.22 -6.41 -0.97
CA HIS A 52 -5.96 -7.01 -1.42
C HIS A 52 -5.76 -8.44 -0.89
N LEU A 53 -6.55 -8.89 0.09
CA LEU A 53 -6.55 -10.26 0.58
C LEU A 53 -7.54 -11.16 -0.18
N ASP A 54 -8.57 -10.57 -0.78
CA ASP A 54 -9.62 -11.23 -1.58
C ASP A 54 -9.24 -11.35 -3.08
N LYS A 55 -7.97 -11.10 -3.41
CA LYS A 55 -7.40 -11.29 -4.75
C LYS A 55 -6.53 -12.53 -4.79
#